data_AF-A0A8J2KXJ4-F1
#
_entry.id   AF-A0A8J2KXJ4-F1
#
_cell.length_a   1.000
_cell.length_b   1.000
_cell.length_c   1.000
_cell.angle_alpha   90.00
_cell.angle_beta   90.00
_cell.angle_gamma   90.00
#
_symmetry.space_group_name_H-M   'P 1'
#
loop_
_entity.id
_entity.type
_entity.pdbx_description
1 polymer ?
#
loop_
_entity_poly.entity_id
_entity_poly.type
_entity_poly.pdbx_seq_one_letter_code
_entity_poly.pdbx_strand_id
1 'polypeptide(L)'
;MEDGNYESNSDDEDECPCISVYQKVKTAVRKIKKCEKLEESLRHFCANLQINYLKLIKDMPVRWNTSYLMFERYLRLRPAIEKTLSSDSSLSKLVLCDDECMVLQQFITFLKPFYEMTNIISVQLTPTLSLTAAVYIELY
;
A
#
# COMPACT_ATOMS: atom_id res chain seq x y z
N MET A 1 -23.16 10.31 30.01
CA MET A 1 -24.20 10.04 29.01
C MET A 1 -23.89 11.02 27.89
N GLU A 2 -22.91 10.69 27.08
CA GLU A 2 -23.00 9.87 25.84
C GLU A 2 -23.21 10.81 24.67
N ASP A 3 -22.19 10.88 23.80
CA ASP A 3 -22.23 11.25 22.39
C ASP A 3 -20.78 11.06 21.92
N GLY A 4 -20.39 10.17 21.02
CA GLY A 4 -21.09 9.26 20.12
C GLY A 4 -20.00 8.84 19.13
N ASN A 5 -19.44 7.64 19.32
CA ASN A 5 -18.39 7.09 18.47
C ASN A 5 -18.97 6.77 17.08
N TYR A 6 -18.76 7.65 16.11
CA TYR A 6 -19.02 7.36 14.70
C TYR A 6 -17.74 6.84 14.04
N GLU A 7 -17.38 5.61 14.40
CA GLU A 7 -16.53 4.76 13.58
C GLU A 7 -17.43 4.12 12.51
N SER A 8 -17.65 4.85 11.42
CA SER A 8 -18.22 4.27 10.20
C SER A 8 -17.17 3.35 9.57
N ASN A 9 -17.17 2.10 10.02
CA ASN A 9 -16.64 0.96 9.27
C ASN A 9 -17.57 0.72 8.08
N SER A 10 -17.27 1.35 6.95
CA SER A 10 -17.76 0.92 5.63
C SER A 10 -16.64 0.13 4.96
N ASP A 11 -16.48 -1.13 5.40
CA ASP A 11 -15.61 -2.12 4.78
C ASP A 11 -16.45 -3.29 4.22
N ASP A 12 -17.69 -3.02 3.77
CA ASP A 12 -18.55 -3.99 3.09
C ASP A 12 -19.15 -3.34 1.83
N GLU A 13 -18.47 -3.50 0.69
CA GLU A 13 -19.11 -3.48 -0.63
C GLU A 13 -18.18 -4.17 -1.65
N ASP A 14 -18.69 -5.30 -2.17
CA ASP A 14 -18.32 -6.06 -3.38
C ASP A 14 -17.02 -6.90 -3.40
N GLU A 15 -17.10 -8.10 -2.81
CA GLU A 15 -16.24 -9.24 -3.17
C GLU A 15 -16.57 -9.77 -4.58
N CYS A 16 -15.76 -9.38 -5.57
CA CYS A 16 -15.67 -10.12 -6.84
C CYS A 16 -14.81 -11.40 -6.65
N PRO A 17 -15.23 -12.57 -7.19
CA PRO A 17 -14.55 -13.85 -6.94
C PRO A 17 -13.17 -14.01 -7.61
N CYS A 18 -12.69 -13.03 -8.39
CA CYS A 18 -11.27 -12.92 -8.72
C CYS A 18 -10.61 -11.94 -7.75
N ILE A 19 -9.88 -12.46 -6.75
CA ILE A 19 -9.10 -11.58 -5.87
C ILE A 19 -8.01 -10.91 -6.73
N SER A 20 -8.19 -9.62 -7.04
CA SER A 20 -7.19 -8.86 -7.78
C SER A 20 -5.90 -8.73 -6.95
N VAL A 21 -4.76 -8.57 -7.63
CA VAL A 21 -3.44 -8.34 -7.01
C VAL A 21 -3.52 -7.21 -5.96
N TYR A 22 -4.28 -6.17 -6.28
CA TYR A 22 -4.62 -5.07 -5.39
C TYR A 22 -5.25 -5.55 -4.06
N GLN A 23 -6.32 -6.35 -4.14
CA GLN A 23 -7.04 -6.83 -2.95
C GLN A 23 -6.18 -7.77 -2.11
N LYS A 24 -5.33 -8.61 -2.73
CA LYS A 24 -4.36 -9.44 -2.01
C LYS A 24 -3.40 -8.62 -1.17
N VAL A 25 -2.73 -7.64 -1.80
CA VAL A 25 -1.77 -6.76 -1.12
C VAL A 25 -2.45 -5.98 0.00
N LYS A 26 -3.63 -5.41 -0.28
CA LYS A 26 -4.42 -4.65 0.70
C LYS A 26 -4.79 -5.51 1.91
N THR A 27 -5.23 -6.74 1.68
CA THR A 27 -5.60 -7.68 2.74
C THR A 27 -4.39 -8.12 3.55
N ALA A 28 -3.25 -8.43 2.90
CA ALA A 28 -2.01 -8.77 3.59
C ALA A 28 -1.56 -7.64 4.52
N VAL A 29 -1.51 -6.40 4.02
CA VAL A 29 -1.12 -5.23 4.80
C VAL A 29 -2.08 -4.98 5.96
N ARG A 30 -3.40 -5.08 5.73
CA ARG A 30 -4.41 -4.95 6.79
C ARG A 30 -4.21 -5.98 7.90
N LYS A 31 -4.01 -7.26 7.55
CA LYS A 31 -3.83 -8.34 8.52
C LYS A 31 -2.54 -8.17 9.33
N ILE A 32 -1.42 -7.84 8.68
CA ILE A 32 -0.14 -7.62 9.37
C ILE A 32 -0.25 -6.45 10.34
N LYS A 33 -0.90 -5.34 9.96
CA LYS A 33 -1.09 -4.19 10.86
C LYS A 33 -2.06 -4.44 11.99
N LYS A 34 -3.06 -5.31 11.79
CA LYS A 34 -4.04 -5.65 12.83
C LYS A 34 -3.47 -6.58 13.89
N CYS A 35 -2.53 -7.46 13.52
CA CYS A 35 -1.95 -8.44 14.42
C CYS A 35 -0.54 -8.04 14.83
N GLU A 36 -0.36 -7.66 16.10
CA GLU A 36 0.94 -7.26 16.65
C GLU A 36 2.00 -8.36 16.49
N LYS A 37 1.64 -9.63 16.70
CA LYS A 37 2.53 -10.78 16.50
C LYS A 37 3.07 -10.87 15.06
N LEU A 38 2.26 -10.54 14.06
CA LEU A 38 2.69 -10.51 12.66
C LEU A 38 3.60 -9.32 12.38
N GLU A 39 3.32 -8.15 12.98
CA GLU A 39 4.20 -6.99 12.88
C GLU A 39 5.58 -7.27 13.52
N GLU A 40 5.61 -7.89 14.69
CA GLU A 40 6.84 -8.32 15.37
C GLU A 40 7.62 -9.34 14.53
N SER A 41 6.94 -10.35 14.00
CA SER A 41 7.54 -11.34 13.11
C SER A 41 8.13 -10.67 11.87
N LEU A 42 7.40 -9.73 11.26
CA LEU A 42 7.89 -8.95 10.13
C LEU A 42 9.15 -8.15 10.50
N ARG A 43 9.18 -7.48 11.66
CA ARG A 43 10.37 -6.75 12.13
C ARG A 43 11.56 -7.68 12.32
N HIS A 44 11.35 -8.85 12.91
CA HIS A 44 12.38 -9.87 13.08
C HIS A 44 12.92 -10.37 11.73
N PHE A 45 12.05 -10.67 10.76
CA PHE A 45 12.48 -11.06 9.42
C PHE A 45 13.19 -9.93 8.67
N CYS A 46 12.77 -8.67 8.85
CA CYS A 46 13.47 -7.52 8.28
C CYS A 46 14.89 -7.40 8.84
N ALA A 47 15.06 -7.56 10.16
CA ALA A 47 16.37 -7.55 10.80
C ALA A 47 17.27 -8.69 10.28
N ASN A 48 16.71 -9.90 10.14
CA ASN A 48 17.43 -11.08 9.65
C ASN A 48 17.85 -10.95 8.18
N LEU A 49 17.05 -10.28 7.36
CA LEU A 49 17.33 -10.04 5.94
C LEU A 49 18.13 -8.75 5.70
N GLN A 50 18.50 -8.02 6.76
CA GLN A 50 19.16 -6.70 6.69
C GLN A 50 18.38 -5.66 5.87
N ILE A 51 17.05 -5.75 5.89
CA ILE A 51 16.16 -4.81 5.21
C ILE A 51 15.75 -3.73 6.20
N ASN A 52 15.80 -2.46 5.80
CA ASN A 52 15.31 -1.37 6.62
C ASN A 52 13.81 -1.52 6.86
N TYR A 53 13.41 -1.74 8.12
CA TYR A 53 12.02 -1.88 8.48
C TYR A 53 11.28 -0.55 8.27
N LEU A 54 10.32 -0.58 7.35
CA LEU A 54 9.41 0.53 7.08
C LEU A 54 8.01 0.15 7.58
N LYS A 55 7.36 1.05 8.33
CA LYS A 55 5.98 0.80 8.76
C LYS A 55 5.06 0.75 7.53
N LEU A 56 4.30 -0.33 7.43
CA LEU A 56 3.34 -0.53 6.34
C LEU A 56 2.28 0.58 6.31
N ILE A 57 1.96 1.06 5.11
CA ILE A 57 0.90 2.05 4.87
C ILE A 57 -0.40 1.33 4.55
N LYS A 58 -1.48 1.71 5.24
CA LYS A 58 -2.83 1.29 4.87
C LYS A 58 -3.28 2.22 3.74
N ASP A 59 -3.83 1.64 2.69
CA ASP A 59 -4.49 2.39 1.63
C ASP A 59 -5.67 3.21 2.17
N MET A 60 -5.75 4.48 1.78
CA MET A 60 -6.84 5.39 2.09
C MET A 60 -7.54 5.77 0.79
N PRO A 61 -8.83 5.42 0.61
CA PRO A 61 -9.54 5.60 -0.66
C PRO A 61 -9.59 7.08 -1.10
N VAL A 62 -9.61 8.01 -0.14
CA VAL A 62 -9.66 9.46 -0.39
C VAL A 62 -8.33 10.07 -0.85
N ARG A 63 -7.22 9.32 -0.78
CA ARG A 63 -5.88 9.79 -1.17
C ARG A 63 -5.20 8.71 -1.99
N TRP A 64 -5.39 8.73 -3.29
CA TRP A 64 -4.82 7.76 -4.23
C TRP A 64 -3.28 7.62 -4.10
N ASN A 65 -2.56 8.64 -3.63
CA ASN A 65 -1.13 8.58 -3.27
C ASN A 65 -0.81 7.45 -2.27
N THR A 66 -1.75 7.14 -1.37
CA THR A 66 -1.57 6.10 -0.35
C THR A 66 -1.58 4.71 -0.97
N SER A 67 -2.27 4.49 -2.09
CA SER A 67 -2.26 3.22 -2.82
C SER A 67 -0.88 2.98 -3.42
N TYR A 68 -0.29 3.98 -4.10
CA TYR A 68 1.08 3.93 -4.60
C TYR A 68 2.08 3.61 -3.48
N LEU A 69 2.02 4.36 -2.37
CA LEU A 69 2.91 4.15 -1.23
C LEU A 69 2.74 2.79 -0.55
N MET A 70 1.52 2.24 -0.54
CA MET A 70 1.26 0.89 -0.05
C MET A 70 1.97 -0.14 -0.94
N PHE A 71 1.84 -0.06 -2.27
CA PHE A 71 2.50 -0.99 -3.19
C PHE A 71 4.02 -0.87 -3.14
N GLU A 72 4.55 0.35 -3.15
CA GLU A 72 5.99 0.61 -3.11
C GLU A 72 6.60 0.03 -1.82
N ARG A 73 5.96 0.23 -0.66
CA ARG A 73 6.42 -0.32 0.62
C ARG A 73 6.25 -1.82 0.70
N TYR A 74 5.15 -2.35 0.18
CA TYR A 74 4.94 -3.79 0.11
C TYR A 74 6.05 -4.45 -0.70
N LEU A 75 6.38 -3.91 -1.87
CA LEU A 75 7.42 -4.47 -2.74
C LEU A 75 8.81 -4.41 -2.08
N ARG A 76 9.15 -3.31 -1.39
CA ARG A 76 10.42 -3.20 -0.64
C ARG A 76 10.54 -4.24 0.47
N LEU A 77 9.44 -4.54 1.15
CA LEU A 77 9.40 -5.48 2.28
C LEU A 77 8.99 -6.89 1.86
N ARG A 78 8.74 -7.13 0.56
CA ARG A 78 8.26 -8.40 -0.01
C ARG A 78 8.96 -9.63 0.60
N PRO A 79 10.30 -9.75 0.58
CA PRO A 79 10.94 -10.99 1.07
C PRO A 79 10.73 -11.22 2.59
N ALA A 80 10.55 -10.16 3.37
CA ALA A 80 10.22 -10.29 4.79
C ALA A 80 8.73 -10.61 4.98
N ILE A 81 7.85 -9.95 4.22
CA ILE A 81 6.40 -10.19 4.24
C ILE A 81 6.07 -11.61 3.82
N GLU A 82 6.67 -12.12 2.75
CA GLU A 82 6.46 -13.49 2.27
C GLU A 82 6.85 -14.50 3.34
N LYS A 83 8.00 -14.34 4.00
CA LYS A 83 8.39 -15.20 5.14
C LYS A 83 7.40 -15.12 6.29
N THR A 84 6.91 -13.94 6.64
CA THR A 84 5.89 -13.75 7.68
C THR A 84 4.58 -14.44 7.30
N LEU A 85 4.11 -14.29 6.06
CA LEU A 85 2.86 -14.87 5.58
C LEU A 85 2.97 -16.39 5.40
N SER A 86 4.12 -16.90 4.96
CA SER A 86 4.38 -18.34 4.85
C SER A 86 4.51 -19.04 6.20
N SER A 87 4.86 -18.29 7.26
CA SER A 87 4.92 -18.83 8.62
C SER A 87 3.52 -19.13 9.20
N ASP A 88 2.47 -18.48 8.66
CA ASP A 88 1.09 -18.70 9.05
C ASP A 88 0.32 -19.41 7.91
N SER A 89 -0.04 -20.67 8.14
CA SER A 89 -0.76 -21.50 7.16
C SER A 89 -2.04 -20.82 6.63
N SER A 90 -2.72 -20.01 7.46
CA SER A 90 -3.94 -19.29 7.07
C SER A 90 -3.69 -18.10 6.14
N LEU A 91 -2.45 -17.57 6.13
CA LEU A 91 -2.05 -16.37 5.39
C LEU A 91 -1.19 -16.68 4.17
N SER A 92 -0.74 -17.92 4.02
CA SER A 92 0.00 -18.42 2.84
C SER A 92 -0.68 -18.07 1.50
N LYS A 93 -2.01 -18.03 1.45
CA LYS A 93 -2.81 -17.66 0.27
C LYS A 93 -2.64 -16.19 -0.17
N LEU A 94 -2.09 -15.35 0.68
CA LEU A 94 -1.85 -13.91 0.42
C LEU A 94 -0.44 -13.63 -0.10
N VAL A 95 0.42 -14.64 -0.20
CA VAL A 95 1.72 -14.54 -0.87
C VAL A 95 1.50 -14.32 -2.36
N LEU A 96 2.17 -13.31 -2.92
CA LEU A 96 2.06 -13.04 -4.35
C LEU A 96 2.93 -14.02 -5.14
N CYS A 97 2.38 -14.52 -6.25
CA CYS A 97 3.19 -15.19 -7.26
C CYS A 97 4.06 -14.16 -8.02
N ASP A 98 5.07 -14.63 -8.74
CA ASP A 98 5.97 -13.76 -9.51
C ASP A 98 5.22 -12.97 -10.60
N ASP A 99 4.22 -13.57 -11.26
CA ASP A 99 3.35 -12.88 -12.22
C ASP A 99 2.58 -11.73 -11.56
N GLU A 100 2.06 -11.96 -10.35
CA GLU A 100 1.33 -10.95 -9.59
C GLU A 100 2.26 -9.83 -9.12
N CYS A 101 3.52 -10.17 -8.80
CA CYS A 101 4.53 -9.19 -8.49
C CYS A 101 4.90 -8.33 -9.71
N MET A 102 4.94 -8.91 -10.91
CA MET A 102 5.18 -8.15 -12.14
C MET A 102 4.04 -7.18 -12.40
N VAL A 103 2.79 -7.61 -12.23
CA VAL A 103 1.60 -6.73 -12.31
C VAL A 103 1.71 -5.60 -11.29
N LEU A 104 2.11 -5.89 -10.05
CA LEU A 104 2.30 -4.87 -9.00
C LEU A 104 3.38 -3.84 -9.40
N GLN A 105 4.49 -4.29 -9.99
CA GLN A 105 5.54 -3.40 -10.49
C GLN A 105 5.06 -2.50 -11.62
N GLN A 106 4.22 -3.01 -12.53
CA GLN A 106 3.60 -2.21 -13.58
C GLN A 106 2.71 -1.12 -12.99
N PHE A 107 1.90 -1.44 -11.97
CA PHE A 107 1.09 -0.45 -11.26
C PHE A 107 1.94 0.63 -10.60
N ILE A 108 3.02 0.27 -9.92
CA ILE A 108 3.94 1.24 -9.30
C ILE A 108 4.54 2.15 -10.37
N THR A 109 5.01 1.58 -11.48
CA THR A 109 5.63 2.34 -12.59
C THR A 109 4.65 3.32 -13.21
N PHE A 110 3.40 2.88 -13.42
CA PHE A 110 2.33 3.73 -13.94
C PHE A 110 1.94 4.85 -12.98
N LEU A 111 1.83 4.57 -11.68
CA LEU A 111 1.39 5.53 -10.67
C LEU A 111 2.49 6.51 -10.22
N LYS A 112 3.76 6.16 -10.42
CA LYS A 112 4.92 6.98 -10.02
C LYS A 112 4.90 8.42 -10.55
N PRO A 113 4.75 8.71 -11.85
CA PRO A 113 4.78 10.09 -12.36
C PRO A 113 3.66 10.95 -11.76
N PHE A 114 2.47 10.39 -11.60
CA PHE A 114 1.37 11.09 -10.93
C PHE A 114 1.75 11.43 -9.49
N TYR A 115 2.35 10.47 -8.76
CA TYR A 115 2.68 10.64 -7.35
C TYR A 115 3.70 11.77 -7.18
N GLU A 116 4.72 11.79 -8.03
CA GLU A 116 5.75 12.84 -8.06
C GLU A 116 5.14 14.21 -8.35
N MET A 117 4.27 14.33 -9.35
CA MET A 117 3.54 15.56 -9.66
C MET A 117 2.73 16.04 -8.45
N THR A 118 1.97 15.16 -7.82
CA THR A 118 1.14 15.54 -6.67
C THR A 118 1.98 15.96 -5.49
N ASN A 119 3.13 15.32 -5.28
CA ASN A 119 4.08 15.74 -4.26
C ASN A 119 4.66 17.12 -4.55
N ILE A 120 5.05 17.41 -5.80
CA ILE A 120 5.54 18.73 -6.22
C ILE A 120 4.48 19.81 -5.96
N ILE A 121 3.24 19.57 -6.40
CA ILE A 121 2.12 20.50 -6.22
C ILE A 121 1.77 20.67 -4.74
N SER A 122 1.79 19.59 -3.95
CA SER A 122 1.44 19.63 -2.52
C SER A 122 2.50 20.31 -1.65
N VAL A 123 3.78 20.25 -2.04
CA VAL A 123 4.86 20.99 -1.36
C VAL A 123 4.69 22.50 -1.51
N GLN A 124 4.05 22.94 -2.58
CA GLN A 124 3.74 24.35 -2.76
C GLN A 124 2.49 24.71 -1.95
N LEU A 125 2.70 25.50 -0.89
CA LEU A 125 1.67 25.95 0.03
C LEU A 125 0.45 26.59 -0.67
N THR A 126 0.63 27.08 -1.90
CA THR A 126 -0.42 27.59 -2.79
C THR A 126 -0.16 27.13 -4.23
N PRO A 127 -0.79 26.06 -4.71
CA PRO A 127 -0.66 25.67 -6.11
C PRO A 127 -1.31 26.75 -6.99
N THR A 128 -0.48 27.50 -7.71
CA THR A 128 -0.98 28.52 -8.64
C THR A 128 -1.42 27.83 -9.93
N LEU A 129 -2.54 28.25 -10.51
CA LEU A 129 -3.09 27.67 -11.76
C LEU A 129 -2.07 27.62 -12.91
N SER A 130 -1.18 28.61 -12.98
CA SER A 130 -0.09 28.65 -13.97
C SER A 130 0.89 27.49 -13.81
N LEU A 131 1.22 27.10 -12.58
CA LEU A 131 2.12 25.99 -12.32
C LEU A 131 1.46 24.65 -12.62
N THR A 132 0.21 24.46 -12.17
CA THR A 132 -0.49 23.20 -12.42
C THR A 132 -0.61 22.96 -13.93
N ALA A 133 -0.94 24.00 -14.70
CA ALA A 133 -0.96 23.95 -16.16
C ALA A 133 0.39 23.54 -16.77
N ALA A 134 1.51 24.10 -16.29
CA ALA A 134 2.84 23.75 -16.78
C ALA A 134 3.19 22.28 -16.53
N VAL A 135 2.89 21.76 -15.32
CA VAL A 135 3.20 20.37 -14.97
C VAL A 135 2.32 19.37 -15.74
N TYR A 136 1.07 19.73 -16.05
CA TYR A 136 0.21 18.89 -16.89
C TYR A 136 0.70 18.79 -18.34
N ILE A 137 1.29 19.85 -18.89
CA ILE A 137 1.83 19.87 -20.27
C ILE A 137 3.06 18.96 -20.38
N GLU A 138 3.88 18.85 -19.32
CA GLU A 138 5.11 18.03 -19.35
C GLU A 138 4.84 16.50 -19.36
N LEU A 139 3.61 16.08 -19.05
CA LEU A 139 3.20 14.67 -19.05
C LEU A 139 2.68 14.16 -20.41
N TYR A 140 2.49 15.04 -21.40
CA TYR A 140 1.90 14.71 -22.71
C TYR A 140 2.78 15.18 -23.87
#